data_AF-A0A0Q5C8Y1-F1
#
_entry.id   AF-A0A0Q5C8Y1-F1
#
_cell.length_a   1.000
_cell.length_b   1.000
_cell.length_c   1.000
_cell.angle_alpha   90.00
_cell.angle_beta   90.00
_cell.angle_gamma   90.00
#
_symmetry.space_group_name_H-M   'P 1'
#
loop_
_entity.id
_entity.type
_entity.pdbx_description
1 polymer ?
#
loop_
_entity_poly.entity_id
_entity_poly.type
_entity_poly.pdbx_seq_one_letter_code
_entity_poly.pdbx_strand_id
1 'polypeptide(L)' 'MTLTVTGPAVAIFGLVVLGAALIFNYNTSDDGSGANIGAGVLALFGTFIGVCGLVVLLIAAAIALGRHRAR' A
#
# COMPACT_ATOMS: atom_id res chain seq x y z
N MET A 1 2.44 -20.15 -3.05
CA MET A 1 3.58 -19.42 -3.64
C MET A 1 3.15 -18.06 -4.16
N THR A 2 2.02 -17.94 -4.86
CA THR A 2 1.53 -16.67 -5.42
C THR A 2 1.22 -15.62 -4.34
N LEU A 3 0.39 -15.93 -3.33
CA LEU A 3 -0.01 -14.98 -2.27
C LEU A 3 1.16 -14.46 -1.41
N THR A 4 2.16 -15.32 -1.17
CA THR A 4 3.35 -15.00 -0.38
C THR A 4 4.34 -14.10 -1.12
N VAL A 5 4.20 -13.95 -2.44
CA VAL A 5 5.03 -13.07 -3.27
C VAL A 5 4.27 -11.81 -3.67
N THR A 6 3.00 -11.96 -4.06
CA THR A 6 2.17 -10.82 -4.49
C THR A 6 1.77 -9.92 -3.33
N GLY A 7 1.42 -10.47 -2.16
CA GLY A 7 1.05 -9.71 -0.97
C GLY A 7 2.12 -8.69 -0.56
N PRO A 8 3.38 -9.11 -0.31
CA PRO A 8 4.47 -8.18 0.01
C PRO A 8 4.74 -7.19 -1.11
N ALA A 9 4.77 -7.62 -2.37
CA ALA A 9 5.07 -6.75 -3.51
C ALA A 9 4.04 -5.61 -3.62
N VAL A 10 2.76 -5.93 -3.50
CA VAL A 10 1.66 -4.94 -3.54
C VAL A 10 1.70 -4.03 -2.32
N ALA A 11 1.98 -4.56 -1.12
CA ALA A 11 2.10 -3.75 0.09
C ALA A 11 3.27 -2.74 -0.01
N ILE A 12 4.43 -3.20 -0.47
CA ILE A 12 5.62 -2.35 -0.69
C ILE A 12 5.33 -1.29 -1.75
N PHE A 13 4.72 -1.67 -2.87
CA PHE A 13 4.36 -0.72 -3.91
C PHE A 13 3.42 0.38 -3.38
N GLY A 14 2.40 0.01 -2.60
CA GLY A 14 1.52 0.99 -1.94
C GLY A 14 2.26 1.96 -1.02
N LEU A 15 3.21 1.46 -0.21
CA LEU A 15 4.05 2.29 0.65
C LEU A 15 4.98 3.23 -0.13
N VAL A 16 5.56 2.77 -1.24
CA VAL A 16 6.39 3.60 -2.12
C VAL A 16 5.57 4.72 -2.75
N VAL A 17 4.36 4.40 -3.23
CA VAL A 17 3.45 5.39 -3.81
C VAL A 17 3.02 6.41 -2.76
N LEU A 18 2.69 5.97 -1.54
CA LEU A 18 2.37 6.88 -0.43
C LEU A 18 3.55 7.79 -0.08
N GLY A 19 4.77 7.24 0.00
CA GLY A 19 5.98 8.03 0.24
C GLY A 19 6.21 9.09 -0.83
N ALA A 20 6.05 8.72 -2.11
CA ALA A 20 6.13 9.66 -3.23
C ALA A 20 5.06 10.75 -3.13
N ALA A 21 3.82 10.39 -2.78
CA ALA A 21 2.73 11.33 -2.60
C ALA A 21 3.01 12.35 -1.50
N LEU A 22 3.58 11.91 -0.37
CA LEU A 22 3.97 12.82 0.73
C LEU A 22 5.06 13.79 0.29
N ILE A 23 6.06 13.32 -0.47
CA ILE A 23 7.12 14.17 -1.04
C ILE A 23 6.50 15.20 -2.00
N PHE A 24 5.60 14.79 -2.89
CA PHE A 24 4.94 15.73 -3.80
C PHE A 24 4.11 16.76 -3.04
N ASN A 25 3.31 16.32 -2.07
CA ASN A 25 2.48 17.22 -1.28
C ASN A 25 3.31 18.26 -0.51
N TYR A 26 4.48 17.88 0.00
CA TYR A 26 5.39 18.81 0.66
C TYR A 26 5.96 19.86 -0.31
N ASN A 27 6.26 19.47 -1.56
CA ASN A 27 6.81 20.39 -2.56
C ASN A 27 5.75 21.28 -3.21
N THR A 28 4.47 20.90 -3.15
CA THR A 28 3.37 21.60 -3.84
C THR A 28 2.37 22.24 -2.89
N SER A 29 2.62 22.23 -1.57
CA SER A 29 1.66 22.78 -0.59
C SER A 29 1.41 24.27 -0.77
N ASP A 30 2.43 25.00 -1.21
CA ASP A 30 2.45 26.48 -1.20
C ASP A 30 2.48 27.06 -2.63
N ASP A 31 2.34 26.21 -3.66
CA ASP A 31 2.49 26.62 -5.06
C ASP A 31 1.25 27.35 -5.63
N GLY A 32 0.13 27.34 -4.90
CA GLY A 32 -1.14 27.96 -5.29
C GLY A 32 -1.78 27.39 -6.56
N SER A 33 -1.15 26.38 -7.18
CA SER A 33 -1.58 25.77 -8.45
C SER A 33 -2.57 24.62 -8.24
N GLY A 34 -2.68 24.13 -7.01
CA GLY A 34 -3.53 22.99 -6.65
C GLY A 34 -2.88 21.62 -6.93
N ALA A 35 -1.58 21.56 -7.23
CA ALA A 35 -0.87 20.30 -7.44
C ALA A 35 -0.83 19.42 -6.17
N ASN A 36 -1.01 20.01 -4.99
CA ASN A 36 -1.23 19.29 -3.72
C ASN A 36 -2.50 18.41 -3.73
N ILE A 37 -3.54 18.77 -4.49
CA ILE A 37 -4.74 17.94 -4.67
C ILE A 37 -4.37 16.62 -5.36
N GLY A 38 -3.56 16.69 -6.41
CA GLY A 38 -3.05 15.50 -7.11
C GLY A 38 -2.21 14.61 -6.20
N ALA A 39 -1.36 15.22 -5.36
CA ALA A 39 -0.61 14.49 -4.34
C ALA A 39 -1.51 13.80 -3.30
N GLY A 40 -2.61 14.45 -2.89
CA GLY A 40 -3.62 13.85 -2.02
C GLY A 40 -4.31 12.64 -2.64
N VAL A 41 -4.70 12.71 -3.91
CA VAL A 41 -5.27 11.56 -4.65
C VAL A 41 -4.26 10.41 -4.74
N LEU A 42 -2.99 10.73 -5.01
CA LEU A 42 -1.91 9.74 -5.06
C LEU A 42 -1.70 9.07 -3.70
N ALA A 43 -1.80 9.83 -2.60
CA ALA A 43 -1.68 9.30 -1.24
C ALA A 43 -2.82 8.32 -0.91
N LEU A 44 -4.06 8.65 -1.30
CA LEU A 44 -5.21 7.76 -1.14
C LEU A 44 -5.04 6.46 -1.93
N PHE A 45 -4.58 6.56 -3.18
CA PHE A 45 -4.30 5.40 -4.03
C PHE A 45 -3.20 4.51 -3.44
N GLY A 46 -2.06 5.09 -3.05
CA GLY A 46 -0.97 4.35 -2.42
C GLY A 46 -1.40 3.63 -1.14
N THR A 47 -2.18 4.32 -0.29
CA THR A 47 -2.73 3.74 0.94
C THR A 47 -3.67 2.57 0.63
N PHE A 48 -4.60 2.75 -0.30
CA PHE A 48 -5.55 1.69 -0.70
C PHE A 48 -4.82 0.44 -1.19
N ILE A 49 -3.87 0.61 -2.12
CA ILE A 49 -3.07 -0.51 -2.65
C ILE A 49 -2.25 -1.18 -1.54
N GLY A 50 -1.63 -0.39 -0.66
CA GLY A 50 -0.87 -0.90 0.48
C GLY A 50 -1.72 -1.76 1.41
N VAL A 51 -2.93 -1.29 1.73
CA VAL A 51 -3.91 -2.02 2.53
C VAL A 51 -4.35 -3.30 1.83
N CYS A 52 -4.62 -3.29 0.52
CA CYS A 52 -4.93 -4.50 -0.23
C CYS A 52 -3.80 -5.54 -0.14
N GLY A 53 -2.54 -5.11 -0.26
CA GLY A 53 -1.38 -5.98 -0.07
C GLY A 53 -1.30 -6.59 1.33
N LEU A 54 -1.56 -5.78 2.37
CA LEU A 54 -1.62 -6.25 3.76
C LEU A 54 -2.75 -7.26 3.99
N VAL A 55 -3.94 -7.04 3.41
CA VAL A 55 -5.06 -7.98 3.50
C VAL A 55 -4.70 -9.33 2.88
N VAL A 56 -4.03 -9.33 1.72
CA VAL A 56 -3.55 -10.56 1.07
C VAL A 56 -2.56 -11.31 1.98
N LEU A 57 -1.66 -10.59 2.65
CA LEU A 57 -0.73 -11.18 3.61
C LEU A 57 -1.43 -11.80 4.82
N LEU A 58 -2.44 -11.12 5.37
CA LEU A 58 -3.23 -11.64 6.49
C LEU A 58 -3.98 -12.92 6.10
N ILE A 59 -4.55 -12.98 4.90
CA ILE A 59 -5.20 -14.19 4.37
C ILE A 59 -4.18 -15.32 4.24
N ALA A 60 -3.00 -15.04 3.68
CA ALA A 60 -1.94 -16.04 3.54
C ALA A 60 -1.49 -16.58 4.92
N ALA A 61 -1.34 -15.70 5.91
CA ALA A 61 -0.98 -16.07 7.28
C ALA A 61 -2.08 -16.92 7.95
N ALA A 62 -3.35 -16.54 7.81
CA ALA A 62 -4.48 -17.30 8.35
C ALA A 62 -4.55 -18.73 7.76
N ILE A 63 -4.34 -18.87 6.44
CA ILE A 63 -4.27 -20.16 5.77
C ILE A 63 -3.10 -21.00 6.32
N ALA A 64 -1.92 -20.39 6.49
CA ALA A 64 -0.75 -21.08 7.03
C ALA A 64 -0.97 -21.59 8.46
N LEU A 65 -1.55 -20.74 9.34
CA LEU A 65 -1.89 -21.12 10.72
C LEU A 65 -2.92 -22.25 10.76
N GLY A 66 -3.97 -22.17 9.94
CA GLY A 66 -5.00 -23.21 9.87
C GLY A 66 -4.41 -24.58 9.48
N ARG A 67 -3.46 -24.60 8.54
CA ARG A 67 -2.76 -25.83 8.13
C ARG A 67 -1.84 -26.38 9.20
N HIS A 68 -1.20 -25.52 10.01
CA HIS A 68 -0.37 -25.97 11.12
C HIS A 68 -1.20 -26.59 12.24
N ARG A 69 -2.40 -26.08 12.51
CA ARG A 69 -3.30 -26.63 13.57
C ARG A 69 -3.98 -27.94 13.18
N ALA A 70 -4.05 -28.25 11.89
CA ALA A 70 -4.65 -29.48 11.36
C ALA A 70 -3.66 -30.65 11.22
N ARG A 71 -2.37 -30.43 11.53
CA ARG A 71 -1.32 -31.45 11.59
C ARG A 71 -1.00 -31.77 13.04
#